data_AF-A0A6N9TTF5-F1
#
_entry.id   AF-A0A6N9TTF5-F1
#
_cell.length_a   1.000
_cell.length_b   1.000
_cell.length_c   1.000
_cell.angle_alpha   90.00
_cell.angle_beta   90.00
_cell.angle_gamma   90.00
#
_symmetry.space_group_name_H-M   'P 1'
#
loop_
_entity.id
_entity.type
_entity.pdbx_description
1 polymer ?
#
loop_
_entity_poly.entity_id
_entity_poly.type
_entity_poly.pdbx_seq_one_letter_code
_entity_poly.pdbx_strand_id
1 'polypeptide(L)' 'MTIPEAKKLLRRLKVGEKLGLPCRDGRTCREILAVIKRNARYHLLGVKNELNGLKIWVKRKT' A
#
# COMPACT_ATOMS: atom_id res chain seq x y z
N MET A 1 -11.25 -0.44 -3.41
CA MET A 1 -10.45 0.52 -2.63
C MET A 1 -10.06 1.66 -3.52
N THR A 2 -10.17 2.89 -3.04
CA THR A 2 -9.75 4.11 -3.74
C THR A 2 -8.39 4.61 -3.21
N ILE A 3 -7.72 5.50 -3.96
CA ILE A 3 -6.47 6.14 -3.52
C ILE A 3 -6.60 6.90 -2.19
N PRO A 4 -7.64 7.74 -1.94
CA PRO A 4 -7.77 8.44 -0.67
C PRO A 4 -7.91 7.49 0.52
N GLU A 5 -8.59 6.35 0.36
CA GLU A 5 -8.65 5.33 1.39
C GLU A 5 -7.28 4.70 1.69
N ALA A 6 -6.54 4.34 0.64
CA ALA A 6 -5.19 3.81 0.80
C ALA A 6 -4.27 4.81 1.54
N LYS A 7 -4.35 6.11 1.21
CA LYS A 7 -3.62 7.17 1.92
C LYS A 7 -4.05 7.29 3.39
N LYS A 8 -5.35 7.18 3.69
CA LYS A 8 -5.86 7.21 5.07
C LYS A 8 -5.31 6.05 5.89
N LEU A 9 -5.29 4.84 5.32
CA LEU A 9 -4.73 3.65 5.97
C LEU A 9 -3.22 3.78 6.19
N LEU A 10 -2.47 4.23 5.18
CA LEU A 10 -1.03 4.50 5.29
C LEU A 10 -0.69 5.52 6.38
N ARG A 11 -1.52 6.55 6.57
CA ARG A 11 -1.32 7.55 7.65
C ARG A 11 -1.55 6.98 9.04
N ARG A 12 -2.41 5.97 9.18
CA ARG A 12 -2.73 5.32 10.46
C ARG A 12 -1.72 4.25 10.87
N LEU A 13 -0.85 3.80 9.95
CA LEU A 13 0.21 2.84 10.28
C LEU A 13 1.14 3.39 11.35
N LYS A 14 1.45 2.61 12.38
CA LYS A 14 2.55 2.93 13.30
C LYS A 14 3.88 2.50 12.71
N VAL A 15 4.97 3.10 13.19
CA VAL A 15 6.34 2.72 12.81
C VAL A 15 6.56 1.24 13.15
N GLY A 16 7.09 0.48 12.20
CA GLY A 16 7.30 -0.96 12.34
C GLY A 16 6.12 -1.82 11.90
N GLU A 17 4.89 -1.28 11.84
CA GLU A 17 3.71 -2.03 11.40
C GLU A 17 3.72 -2.32 9.91
N LYS A 18 3.09 -3.44 9.55
CA LYS A 18 2.88 -3.90 8.17
C LYS A 18 1.40 -3.83 7.84
N LEU A 19 1.08 -3.42 6.62
CA LEU A 19 -0.30 -3.37 6.12
C LEU A 19 -0.37 -3.99 4.73
N GLY A 20 -1.40 -4.82 4.53
CA GLY A 20 -1.79 -5.30 3.21
C GLY A 20 -2.92 -4.42 2.66
N LEU A 21 -2.66 -3.72 1.55
CA LEU A 21 -3.64 -2.91 0.84
C LEU A 21 -4.27 -3.72 -0.29
N PRO A 22 -5.56 -4.09 -0.21
CA PRO A 22 -6.24 -4.84 -1.26
C PRO A 22 -6.59 -3.92 -2.44
N CYS A 23 -6.18 -4.32 -3.62
CA CYS A 23 -6.24 -3.51 -4.82
C CYS A 23 -6.74 -4.34 -6.01
N ARG A 24 -7.93 -3.99 -6.51
CA ARG A 24 -8.60 -4.69 -7.61
C ARG A 24 -8.38 -4.03 -8.97
N ASP A 25 -8.09 -2.73 -8.98
CA ASP A 25 -7.93 -1.94 -10.18
C ASP A 25 -6.44 -1.65 -10.45
N GLY A 26 -5.96 -2.02 -11.64
CA GLY A 26 -4.53 -1.93 -11.98
C GLY A 26 -3.98 -0.51 -11.98
N ARG A 27 -4.79 0.50 -12.37
CA ARG A 27 -4.37 1.92 -12.34
C ARG A 27 -4.20 2.40 -10.91
N THR A 28 -5.19 2.10 -10.06
CA THR A 28 -5.18 2.41 -8.62
C THR A 28 -3.97 1.76 -7.95
N CYS A 29 -3.64 0.50 -8.28
CA CYS A 29 -2.48 -0.18 -7.71
C CYS A 29 -1.17 0.51 -8.08
N ARG A 30 -1.02 0.94 -9.34
CA ARG A 30 0.16 1.67 -9.81
C ARG A 30 0.34 2.99 -9.07
N GLU A 31 -0.74 3.74 -8.89
CA GLU A 31 -0.71 5.01 -8.14
C GLU A 31 -0.35 4.81 -6.67
N ILE A 32 -0.93 3.81 -6.01
CA ILE A 32 -0.60 3.48 -4.61
C ILE A 32 0.86 3.06 -4.49
N LEU A 33 1.35 2.22 -5.41
CA LEU A 33 2.77 1.86 -5.49
C LEU A 33 3.66 3.09 -5.67
N ALA A 34 3.27 4.04 -6.52
CA ALA A 34 4.02 5.28 -6.71
C ALA A 34 4.06 6.13 -5.43
N VAL A 35 2.94 6.24 -4.70
CA VAL A 35 2.88 6.96 -3.41
C VAL A 35 3.81 6.31 -2.38
N ILE A 36 3.83 4.97 -2.30
CA ILE A 36 4.69 4.23 -1.37
C ILE A 36 6.16 4.41 -1.77
N LYS A 37 6.50 4.25 -3.05
CA LYS A 37 7.88 4.36 -3.53
C LYS A 37 8.46 5.77 -3.41
N ARG A 38 7.64 6.82 -3.60
CA ARG A 38 8.06 8.23 -3.48
C ARG A 38 8.23 8.70 -2.04
N ASN A 39 7.73 7.96 -1.06
CA ASN A 39 7.65 8.42 0.32
C ASN A 39 8.51 7.55 1.23
N ALA A 40 9.66 8.09 1.65
CA ALA A 40 10.68 7.37 2.42
C ALA A 40 10.18 6.79 3.76
N ARG A 41 9.06 7.30 4.30
CA ARG A 41 8.41 6.76 5.51
C ARG A 41 7.86 5.35 5.33
N TYR A 42 7.63 4.94 4.08
CA TYR A 42 7.04 3.64 3.75
C TYR A 42 8.02 2.77 2.98
N HIS A 43 7.97 1.48 3.26
CA HIS A 43 8.78 0.47 2.59
C HIS A 43 7.87 -0.57 1.97
N LEU A 44 7.96 -0.72 0.65
CA LEU A 44 7.25 -1.75 -0.08
C LEU A 44 7.87 -3.12 0.25
N LEU A 45 7.08 -4.01 0.85
CA LEU A 45 7.48 -5.38 1.14
C LEU A 45 7.26 -6.31 -0.06
N GLY A 46 6.24 -6.02 -0.88
CA GLY A 46 5.93 -6.80 -2.07
C GLY A 46 4.48 -6.67 -2.50
N VAL A 47 4.14 -7.31 -3.62
CA VAL A 47 2.77 -7.41 -4.13
C VAL A 47 2.44 -8.89 -4.29
N LYS A 48 1.35 -9.35 -3.68
CA LYS A 48 0.85 -10.72 -3.83
C LYS A 48 -0.44 -10.72 -4.64
N ASN A 49 -0.62 -11.71 -5.49
CA ASN A 49 -1.90 -11.94 -6.16
C ASN A 49 -2.78 -12.80 -5.23
N GLU A 50 -3.94 -12.29 -4.84
CA GLU A 50 -4.97 -13.04 -4.10
C GLU A 50 -6.16 -13.33 -5.04
N LEU A 51 -7.01 -14.30 -4.68
CA LEU A 51 -8.19 -14.72 -5.45
C LEU A 51 -9.12 -13.58 -5.90
N ASN A 52 -9.07 -12.43 -5.23
CA ASN A 52 -9.92 -11.26 -5.48
C ASN A 52 -9.14 -9.99 -5.89
N GLY A 53 -7.88 -10.13 -6.35
CA GLY A 53 -7.06 -9.03 -6.86
C GLY A 53 -5.65 -8.98 -6.25
N LEU A 54 -4.93 -7.89 -6.50
CA LEU A 54 -3.58 -7.69 -5.98
C LEU A 54 -3.60 -7.15 -4.54
N LYS A 55 -2.67 -7.60 -3.71
CA LYS A 55 -2.46 -7.10 -2.35
C LYS A 55 -1.07 -6.55 -2.21
N ILE A 56 -0.98 -5.24 -1.95
CA ILE A 56 0.28 -4.51 -1.81
C ILE A 56 0.65 -4.50 -0.34
N TRP A 57 1.79 -5.09 0.01
CA TRP A 57 2.31 -5.11 1.37
C TRP A 57 3.29 -3.97 1.58
N VAL A 58 3.04 -3.18 2.63
CA VAL A 58 3.84 -2.00 2.99
C VAL A 58 4.17 -2.03 4.47
N LYS A 59 5.36 -1.60 4.85
CA LYS A 59 5.81 -1.40 6.22
C LYS A 59 6.13 0.07 6.44
N ARG A 60 5.72 0.66 7.57
CA ARG A 60 6.17 2.02 7.92
C ARG A 60 7.55 1.94 8.59
N LYS A 61 8.51 2.69 8.07
CA LYS A 61 9.89 2.78 8.58
C LYS A 61 10.09 3.92 9.57
N THR A 62 9.42 5.07 9.37
CA THR A 62 9.65 6.32 10.11
C THR A 62 8.37 7.12 10.30
#